data_AF-A0A8R2D5L1-F1
#
_entry.id   AF-A0A8R2D5L1-F1
#
_cell.length_a   1.000
_cell.length_b   1.000
_cell.length_c   1.000
_cell.angle_alpha   90.00
_cell.angle_beta   90.00
_cell.angle_gamma   90.00
#
_symmetry.space_group_name_H-M   'P 1'
#
loop_
_entity.id
_entity.type
_entity.pdbx_description
1 polymer ?
#
loop_
_entity_poly.entity_id
_entity_poly.type
_entity_poly.pdbx_seq_one_letter_code
_entity_poly.pdbx_strand_id
1 'polypeptide(L)'
;MFTSVIELTDILSFIGDFKRPSIEGTQVMKCNHIVEFGCVENNNKTLKIVAMCLKTSDLSGKPHELEVIKTTNNGSVQLSAKCSCKAGSGKYKHIVGLMLKLQKTSIEELDERSCTDLPQQWGKLGQAASKYLHKPVPVLEFCHVFPTTSVYDKSLPNDISEDLKQEIRSYFLQSY
;
A
#
# COMPACT_ATOMS: atom_id res chain seq x y z
N MET A 1 14.90 -2.03 24.73
CA MET A 1 15.61 -2.52 23.53
C MET A 1 14.53 -2.83 22.51
N PHE A 2 14.59 -2.29 21.29
CA PHE A 2 13.55 -2.55 20.29
C PHE A 2 13.60 -4.03 19.87
N THR A 3 12.47 -4.72 20.01
CA THR A 3 12.32 -6.12 19.57
C THR A 3 11.26 -6.15 18.48
N SER A 4 11.70 -6.44 17.26
CA SER A 4 10.81 -6.48 16.11
C SER A 4 9.90 -7.70 16.16
N VAL A 5 8.70 -7.59 15.58
CA VAL A 5 7.81 -8.75 15.47
C VAL A 5 8.44 -9.85 14.58
N ILE A 6 9.06 -9.43 13.48
CA ILE A 6 9.77 -10.31 12.52
C ILE A 6 11.14 -9.71 12.21
N GLU A 7 12.19 -10.53 12.32
CA GLU A 7 13.54 -10.08 12.02
C GLU A 7 13.79 -9.99 10.52
N LEU A 8 14.66 -9.06 10.11
CA LEU A 8 14.99 -8.88 8.69
C LEU A 8 15.57 -10.16 8.07
N THR A 9 16.35 -10.92 8.83
CA THR A 9 16.93 -12.20 8.39
C THR A 9 15.85 -13.21 8.03
N ASP A 10 14.77 -13.29 8.81
CA ASP A 10 13.65 -14.21 8.55
C ASP A 10 12.93 -13.84 7.24
N ILE A 11 12.79 -12.53 6.97
CA ILE A 11 12.20 -12.02 5.73
C ILE A 11 13.08 -12.40 4.53
N LEU A 12 14.40 -12.23 4.64
CA LEU A 12 15.34 -12.59 3.58
C LEU A 12 15.30 -14.10 3.30
N SER A 13 15.25 -14.94 4.35
CA SER A 13 15.09 -16.39 4.22
C SER A 13 13.77 -16.78 3.55
N PHE A 14 12.67 -16.10 3.88
CA PHE A 14 11.36 -16.34 3.24
C PHE A 14 11.36 -15.98 1.75
N ILE A 15 11.94 -14.82 1.41
CA ILE A 15 11.99 -14.34 0.03
C ILE A 15 12.92 -15.25 -0.79
N GLY A 16 14.10 -15.60 -0.28
CA GLY A 16 15.15 -16.29 -1.04
C GLY A 16 15.72 -15.39 -2.13
N ASP A 17 16.06 -15.95 -3.29
CA ASP A 17 16.75 -15.24 -4.38
C ASP A 17 15.86 -14.28 -5.21
N PHE A 18 14.60 -14.10 -4.80
CA PHE A 18 13.65 -13.30 -5.56
C PHE A 18 13.80 -11.80 -5.25
N LYS A 19 14.25 -11.02 -6.24
CA LYS A 19 14.40 -9.57 -6.09
C LYS A 19 13.07 -8.80 -6.14
N ARG A 20 12.16 -9.21 -7.01
CA ARG A 20 10.91 -8.47 -7.32
C ARG A 20 9.99 -8.30 -6.10
N PRO A 21 9.73 -9.33 -5.27
CA PRO A 21 8.89 -9.19 -4.07
C PRO A 21 9.43 -8.15 -3.08
N SER A 22 10.77 -8.06 -2.93
CA SER A 22 11.42 -7.07 -2.06
C SER A 22 11.21 -5.64 -2.54
N ILE A 23 11.38 -5.40 -3.85
CA ILE A 23 11.19 -4.06 -4.44
C ILE A 23 9.74 -3.63 -4.33
N GLU A 24 8.82 -4.45 -4.84
CA GLU A 24 7.40 -4.10 -4.87
C GLU A 24 6.80 -4.07 -3.46
N GLY A 25 7.19 -4.98 -2.58
CA GLY A 25 6.75 -5.01 -1.18
C GLY A 25 7.23 -3.81 -0.39
N THR A 26 8.44 -3.31 -0.67
CA THR A 26 8.91 -2.04 -0.10
C THR A 26 7.99 -0.88 -0.48
N GLN A 27 7.51 -0.85 -1.73
CA GLN A 27 6.56 0.20 -2.15
C GLN A 27 5.21 0.06 -1.46
N VAL A 28 4.68 -1.17 -1.31
CA VAL A 28 3.45 -1.43 -0.55
C VAL A 28 3.55 -0.88 0.88
N MET A 29 4.68 -1.12 1.55
CA MET A 29 4.92 -0.61 2.91
C MET A 29 5.07 0.92 2.93
N LYS A 30 5.84 1.51 2.00
CA LYS A 30 6.03 2.97 1.92
C LYS A 30 4.74 3.74 1.64
N CYS A 31 3.86 3.18 0.81
CA CYS A 31 2.56 3.78 0.51
C CYS A 31 1.50 3.54 1.60
N ASN A 32 1.88 2.94 2.74
CA ASN A 32 0.96 2.60 3.84
C ASN A 32 -0.28 1.81 3.38
N HIS A 33 -0.11 0.92 2.39
CA HIS A 33 -1.22 0.10 1.91
C HIS A 33 -1.62 -0.99 2.90
N ILE A 34 -0.76 -1.32 3.88
CA ILE A 34 -1.13 -2.14 5.03
C ILE A 34 -1.88 -1.23 6.02
N VAL A 35 -3.21 -1.28 5.96
CA VAL A 35 -4.07 -0.34 6.70
C VAL A 35 -4.40 -0.83 8.10
N GLU A 36 -4.35 -2.13 8.33
CA GLU A 36 -4.64 -2.76 9.61
C GLU A 36 -3.92 -4.09 9.70
N PHE A 37 -3.43 -4.44 10.88
CA PHE A 37 -2.85 -5.74 11.18
C PHE A 37 -2.96 -6.03 12.67
N GLY A 38 -2.91 -7.31 13.05
CA GLY A 38 -2.98 -7.72 14.44
C GLY A 38 -2.63 -9.20 14.63
N CYS A 39 -2.38 -9.56 15.87
CA CYS A 39 -2.12 -10.93 16.28
C CYS A 39 -3.43 -11.65 16.62
N VAL A 40 -3.60 -12.87 16.08
CA VAL A 40 -4.76 -13.74 16.38
C VAL A 40 -4.37 -15.01 17.12
N GLU A 41 -3.09 -15.33 17.17
CA GLU A 41 -2.55 -16.45 17.95
C GLU A 41 -1.13 -16.09 18.38
N ASN A 42 -0.88 -16.05 19.67
CA ASN A 42 0.45 -15.84 20.24
C ASN A 42 0.72 -16.93 21.28
N ASN A 43 1.58 -17.89 20.93
CA ASN A 43 2.06 -18.90 21.87
C ASN A 43 3.56 -19.12 21.69
N ASN A 44 4.16 -19.92 22.57
CA ASN A 44 5.60 -20.13 22.60
C ASN A 44 6.21 -20.67 21.28
N LYS A 45 5.39 -21.25 20.39
CA LYS A 45 5.85 -21.84 19.13
C LYS A 45 5.38 -21.07 17.91
N THR A 46 4.24 -20.40 17.99
CA THR A 46 3.54 -19.86 16.83
C THR A 46 3.04 -18.46 17.15
N LEU A 47 3.37 -17.53 16.26
CA LEU A 47 2.79 -16.20 16.19
C LEU A 47 2.06 -16.06 14.86
N LYS A 48 0.73 -15.91 14.92
CA LYS A 48 -0.14 -15.76 13.75
C LYS A 48 -0.64 -14.33 13.66
N ILE A 49 -0.31 -13.69 12.54
CA ILE A 49 -0.63 -12.29 12.26
C ILE A 49 -1.52 -12.25 11.04
N VAL A 50 -2.56 -11.44 11.10
CA VAL A 50 -3.46 -11.16 9.99
C VAL A 50 -3.46 -9.68 9.69
N ALA A 51 -3.68 -9.32 8.42
CA ALA A 51 -3.68 -7.93 8.00
C ALA A 51 -4.56 -7.67 6.78
N MET A 52 -4.84 -6.39 6.56
CA MET A 52 -5.49 -5.86 5.37
C MET A 52 -4.53 -5.05 4.52
N CYS A 53 -4.52 -5.32 3.22
CA CYS A 53 -3.77 -4.54 2.24
C CYS A 53 -4.69 -3.94 1.18
N LEU A 54 -4.64 -2.62 0.99
CA LEU A 54 -5.38 -1.95 -0.08
C LEU A 54 -4.98 -2.48 -1.46
N LYS A 55 -5.95 -2.48 -2.37
CA LYS A 55 -5.77 -2.90 -3.76
C LYS A 55 -5.43 -1.70 -4.62
N THR A 56 -4.30 -1.73 -5.30
CA THR A 56 -3.92 -0.66 -6.23
C THR A 56 -4.71 -0.70 -7.54
N SER A 57 -5.23 -1.88 -7.93
CA SER A 57 -5.99 -2.06 -9.18
C SER A 57 -7.49 -1.83 -9.03
N ASP A 58 -7.99 -1.78 -7.80
CA ASP A 58 -9.39 -1.60 -7.47
C ASP A 58 -9.46 -0.87 -6.14
N LEU A 59 -9.30 0.46 -6.20
CA LEU A 59 -9.18 1.31 -5.02
C LEU A 59 -10.44 1.22 -4.16
N SER A 60 -11.63 1.10 -4.78
CA SER A 60 -12.92 0.94 -4.12
C SER A 60 -13.21 -0.48 -3.61
N GLY A 61 -12.41 -1.46 -4.04
CA GLY A 61 -12.63 -2.86 -3.74
C GLY A 61 -12.28 -3.25 -2.31
N LYS A 62 -12.81 -4.41 -1.87
CA LYS A 62 -12.41 -5.00 -0.60
C LYS A 62 -10.89 -5.20 -0.56
N PRO A 63 -10.17 -4.78 0.50
CA PRO A 63 -8.74 -5.03 0.66
C PRO A 63 -8.38 -6.52 0.53
N HIS A 64 -7.12 -6.80 0.19
CA HIS A 64 -6.56 -8.14 0.32
C HIS A 64 -6.40 -8.52 1.78
N GLU A 65 -6.78 -9.75 2.09
CA GLU A 65 -6.57 -10.37 3.40
C GLU A 65 -5.24 -11.10 3.36
N LEU A 66 -4.39 -10.81 4.33
CA LEU A 66 -3.05 -11.36 4.47
C LEU A 66 -2.95 -12.14 5.78
N GLU A 67 -2.17 -13.21 5.75
CA GLU A 67 -1.82 -14.02 6.91
C GLU A 67 -0.31 -14.27 6.87
N VAL A 68 0.37 -14.04 7.98
CA VAL A 68 1.78 -14.40 8.21
C VAL A 68 1.85 -15.19 9.50
N ILE A 69 2.44 -16.38 9.43
CA ILE A 69 2.65 -17.27 10.56
C ILE A 69 4.16 -17.40 10.76
N LYS A 70 4.62 -17.01 11.94
CA LYS A 70 5.99 -17.22 12.41
C LYS A 70 5.99 -18.43 13.34
N THR A 71 6.68 -19.49 12.94
CA THR A 71 6.87 -20.69 13.76
C THR A 71 8.31 -20.75 14.26
N THR A 72 8.49 -20.96 15.57
CA THR A 72 9.79 -21.12 16.21
C THR A 72 9.95 -22.57 16.68
N ASN A 73 10.92 -23.28 16.10
CA ASN A 73 11.24 -24.66 16.43
C ASN A 73 12.74 -24.77 16.76
N ASN A 74 13.07 -25.14 17.99
CA ASN A 74 14.46 -25.34 18.47
C ASN A 74 15.40 -24.17 18.13
N GLY A 75 14.91 -22.93 18.25
CA GLY A 75 15.66 -21.71 17.94
C GLY A 75 15.69 -21.31 16.45
N SER A 76 15.18 -22.16 15.55
CA SER A 76 14.99 -21.81 14.14
C SER A 76 13.63 -21.19 13.91
N VAL A 77 13.58 -20.10 13.14
CA VAL A 77 12.35 -19.41 12.75
C VAL A 77 11.99 -19.77 11.32
N GLN A 78 10.73 -20.14 11.11
CA GLN A 78 10.16 -20.38 9.78
C GLN A 78 8.95 -19.48 9.58
N LEU A 79 8.92 -18.77 8.45
CA LEU A 79 7.78 -17.96 8.05
C LEU A 79 6.95 -18.71 7.01
N SER A 80 5.63 -18.71 7.19
CA SER A 80 4.67 -19.09 6.16
C SER A 80 3.63 -17.98 5.99
N ALA A 81 3.06 -17.85 4.80
CA ALA A 81 2.18 -16.74 4.50
C ALA A 81 1.12 -17.08 3.46
N LYS A 82 -0.02 -16.38 3.54
CA LYS A 82 -1.12 -16.46 2.57
C LYS A 82 -1.65 -15.08 2.26
N CYS A 83 -2.01 -14.87 1.00
CA CYS A 83 -2.61 -13.62 0.53
C CYS A 83 -3.83 -13.97 -0.31
N SER A 84 -4.95 -13.25 -0.13
CA SER A 84 -6.17 -13.47 -0.91
C SER A 84 -6.07 -13.03 -2.38
N CYS A 85 -4.93 -12.51 -2.82
CA CYS A 85 -4.71 -12.15 -4.21
C CYS A 85 -4.59 -13.39 -5.11
N LYS A 86 -5.17 -13.34 -6.31
CA LYS A 86 -5.16 -14.44 -7.29
C LYS A 86 -3.80 -14.73 -7.96
N ALA A 87 -2.70 -14.15 -7.47
CA ALA A 87 -1.38 -14.42 -8.02
C ALA A 87 -0.89 -15.82 -7.59
N GLY A 88 -0.01 -16.47 -8.37
CA GLY A 88 0.27 -17.92 -8.24
C GLY A 88 1.57 -18.36 -7.53
N SER A 89 2.39 -17.46 -6.96
CA SER A 89 3.76 -17.80 -6.50
C SER A 89 4.02 -17.83 -4.98
N GLY A 90 3.02 -17.60 -4.12
CA GLY A 90 3.15 -17.55 -2.65
C GLY A 90 3.94 -16.35 -2.07
N LYS A 91 4.90 -15.81 -2.83
CA LYS A 91 5.83 -14.73 -2.44
C LYS A 91 5.44 -13.40 -3.06
N TYR A 92 4.33 -12.83 -2.61
CA TYR A 92 3.75 -11.62 -3.22
C TYR A 92 4.22 -10.35 -2.54
N LYS A 93 4.19 -9.23 -3.29
CA LYS A 93 4.48 -7.88 -2.80
C LYS A 93 3.71 -7.52 -1.53
N HIS A 94 2.45 -7.97 -1.39
CA HIS A 94 1.63 -7.67 -0.21
C HIS A 94 2.17 -8.34 1.07
N ILE A 95 2.59 -9.61 0.98
CA ILE A 95 3.18 -10.34 2.11
C ILE A 95 4.50 -9.71 2.52
N VAL A 96 5.37 -9.42 1.56
CA VAL A 96 6.64 -8.77 1.86
C VAL A 96 6.42 -7.37 2.44
N GLY A 97 5.46 -6.61 1.93
CA GLY A 97 5.08 -5.32 2.50
C GLY A 97 4.60 -5.42 3.96
N LEU A 98 3.79 -6.42 4.29
CA LEU A 98 3.37 -6.71 5.66
C LEU A 98 4.56 -7.10 6.54
N MET A 99 5.41 -8.04 6.11
CA MET A 99 6.59 -8.46 6.87
C MET A 99 7.54 -7.29 7.15
N LEU A 100 7.76 -6.41 6.17
CA LEU A 100 8.57 -5.20 6.35
C LEU A 100 7.93 -4.19 7.31
N LYS A 101 6.59 -4.13 7.36
CA LYS A 101 5.88 -3.32 8.36
C LYS A 101 6.09 -3.91 9.76
N LEU A 102 5.93 -5.22 9.91
CA LEU A 102 6.13 -5.95 11.17
C LEU A 102 7.58 -5.88 11.68
N GLN A 103 8.56 -5.86 10.78
CA GLN A 103 9.97 -5.64 11.14
C GLN A 103 10.23 -4.26 11.76
N LYS A 104 9.39 -3.27 11.43
CA LYS A 104 9.44 -1.92 11.98
C LYS A 104 8.49 -1.70 13.16
N THR A 105 7.78 -2.74 13.60
CA THR A 105 6.83 -2.68 14.70
C THR A 105 7.41 -3.40 15.90
N SER A 106 7.31 -2.79 17.08
CA SER A 106 7.70 -3.46 18.32
C SER A 106 6.70 -4.57 18.63
N ILE A 107 7.15 -5.68 19.18
CA ILE A 107 6.23 -6.75 19.61
C ILE A 107 5.23 -6.27 20.67
N GLU A 108 5.60 -5.25 21.46
CA GLU A 108 4.76 -4.61 22.47
C GLU A 108 3.61 -3.78 21.84
N GLU A 109 3.75 -3.38 20.57
CA GLU A 109 2.75 -2.61 19.83
C GLU A 109 1.80 -3.51 19.03
N LEU A 110 1.98 -4.84 19.08
CA LEU A 110 1.18 -5.77 18.31
C LEU A 110 -0.12 -6.10 19.05
N ASP A 111 -1.21 -5.46 18.63
CA ASP A 111 -2.54 -5.70 19.19
C ASP A 111 -2.99 -7.16 19.02
N GLU A 112 -3.47 -7.77 20.12
CA GLU A 112 -4.23 -9.01 20.07
C GLU A 112 -5.66 -8.73 19.58
N ARG A 113 -6.14 -9.53 18.63
CA ARG A 113 -7.44 -9.38 17.98
C ARG A 113 -8.19 -10.70 18.02
N SER A 114 -9.47 -10.66 18.39
CA SER A 114 -10.32 -11.85 18.31
C SER A 114 -10.73 -12.12 16.87
N CYS A 115 -11.10 -13.37 16.58
CA CYS A 115 -11.54 -13.79 15.24
C CYS A 115 -12.83 -13.09 14.76
N THR A 116 -13.62 -12.51 15.66
CA THR A 116 -14.87 -11.78 15.34
C THR A 116 -14.67 -10.28 15.15
N ASP A 117 -13.66 -9.68 15.77
CA ASP A 117 -13.43 -8.22 15.68
C ASP A 117 -12.93 -7.82 14.29
N LEU A 118 -12.14 -8.69 13.68
CA LEU A 118 -11.46 -8.43 12.43
C LEU A 118 -12.45 -8.16 11.28
N PRO A 119 -13.40 -9.04 10.91
CA PRO A 119 -14.30 -8.77 9.78
C PRO A 119 -15.13 -7.50 9.93
N GLN A 120 -15.51 -7.13 11.16
CA GLN A 120 -16.35 -5.96 11.42
C GLN A 120 -15.57 -4.65 11.32
N GLN A 121 -14.33 -4.60 11.84
CA GLN A 121 -13.45 -3.45 11.69
C GLN A 121 -13.02 -3.27 10.24
N TRP A 122 -12.73 -4.38 9.56
CA TRP A 122 -12.35 -4.42 8.16
C TRP A 122 -13.36 -3.78 7.22
N GLY A 123 -14.66 -4.01 7.45
CA GLY A 123 -15.73 -3.39 6.66
C GLY A 123 -15.75 -1.86 6.76
N LYS A 124 -15.49 -1.32 7.97
CA LYS A 124 -15.49 0.13 8.23
C LYS A 124 -14.20 0.80 7.76
N LEU A 125 -13.05 0.19 8.05
CA LEU A 125 -11.73 0.74 7.75
C LEU A 125 -11.37 0.62 6.28
N GLY A 126 -11.74 -0.47 5.59
CA GLY A 126 -11.46 -0.62 4.17
C GLY A 126 -12.06 0.50 3.31
N GLN A 127 -13.32 0.88 3.57
CA GLN A 127 -13.98 1.97 2.86
C GLN A 127 -13.39 3.34 3.22
N ALA A 128 -13.13 3.59 4.51
CA ALA A 128 -12.55 4.85 4.96
C ALA A 128 -11.13 5.04 4.42
N ALA A 129 -10.27 4.04 4.61
CA ALA A 129 -8.88 4.07 4.17
C ALA A 129 -8.76 4.26 2.66
N SER A 130 -9.56 3.55 1.86
CA SER A 130 -9.64 3.75 0.42
C SER A 130 -9.96 5.21 0.07
N LYS A 131 -11.02 5.76 0.68
CA LYS A 131 -11.47 7.13 0.41
C LYS A 131 -10.44 8.20 0.79
N TYR A 132 -9.71 8.02 1.89
CA TYR A 132 -8.74 9.01 2.37
C TYR A 132 -7.35 8.87 1.74
N LEU A 133 -6.84 7.63 1.56
CA LEU A 133 -5.51 7.39 0.98
C LEU A 133 -5.50 7.56 -0.55
N HIS A 134 -6.64 7.38 -1.21
CA HIS A 134 -6.76 7.51 -2.67
C HIS A 134 -7.64 8.68 -3.10
N LYS A 135 -7.69 9.74 -2.29
CA LYS A 135 -8.39 10.98 -2.68
C LYS A 135 -7.79 11.48 -4.00
N PRO A 136 -8.60 11.73 -5.04
CA PRO A 136 -8.10 12.32 -6.27
C PRO A 136 -7.58 13.72 -5.94
N VAL A 137 -6.36 14.00 -6.40
CA VAL A 137 -5.76 15.34 -6.36
C VAL A 137 -5.49 15.80 -7.79
N PRO A 138 -5.68 17.09 -8.11
CA PRO A 138 -5.32 17.64 -9.40
C PRO A 138 -3.89 17.27 -9.81
N VAL A 139 -3.69 16.99 -11.09
CA VAL A 139 -2.37 16.61 -11.64
C VAL A 139 -1.32 17.70 -11.37
N LEU A 140 -1.74 18.96 -11.32
CA LEU A 140 -0.88 20.11 -10.99
C LEU A 140 -0.35 20.12 -9.55
N GLU A 141 -0.94 19.37 -8.63
CA GLU A 141 -0.44 19.26 -7.25
C GLU A 141 0.73 18.27 -7.11
N PHE A 142 1.06 17.51 -8.16
CA PHE A 142 2.18 16.58 -8.13
C PHE A 142 3.52 17.30 -8.34
N CYS A 143 4.52 16.98 -7.52
CA CYS A 143 5.81 17.68 -7.45
C CYS A 143 6.67 17.70 -8.73
N HIS A 144 6.32 16.91 -9.75
CA HIS A 144 7.04 16.84 -11.03
C HIS A 144 6.12 17.11 -12.24
N VAL A 145 4.92 17.64 -12.00
CA VAL A 145 4.05 18.13 -13.06
C VAL A 145 4.29 19.62 -13.22
N PHE A 146 4.97 19.97 -14.30
CA PHE A 146 5.12 21.37 -14.67
C PHE A 146 3.87 21.82 -15.42
N PRO A 147 3.37 23.05 -15.17
CA PRO A 147 2.31 23.61 -15.98
C PRO A 147 2.78 23.60 -17.44
N THR A 148 2.17 22.76 -18.26
CA THR A 148 2.36 22.84 -19.70
C THR A 148 1.51 23.98 -20.20
N THR A 149 2.13 24.97 -20.83
CA THR A 149 1.39 25.94 -21.66
C THR A 149 0.54 25.15 -22.65
N SER A 150 -0.74 25.50 -22.78
CA SER A 150 -1.62 24.78 -23.71
C SER A 150 -1.02 24.84 -25.12
N VAL A 151 -1.35 23.85 -25.94
CA VAL A 151 -0.88 23.82 -27.34
C VAL A 151 -1.30 25.11 -28.06
N TYR A 152 -2.49 25.62 -27.74
CA TYR A 152 -3.01 26.89 -28.27
C TYR A 152 -2.15 28.07 -27.85
N ASP A 153 -1.77 28.17 -26.57
CA ASP A 153 -0.92 29.27 -26.08
C ASP A 153 0.45 29.28 -26.76
N LYS A 154 0.99 28.12 -27.15
CA LYS A 154 2.25 28.01 -27.90
C LYS A 154 2.12 28.47 -29.35
N SER A 155 0.92 28.44 -29.91
CA SER A 155 0.63 28.81 -31.30
C SER A 155 0.14 30.25 -31.44
N LEU A 156 -0.16 30.94 -30.33
CA LEU A 156 -0.58 32.32 -30.35
C LEU A 156 0.60 33.24 -30.69
N PRO A 157 0.41 34.24 -31.58
CA PRO A 157 1.40 35.28 -31.81
C PRO A 157 1.72 36.03 -30.51
N ASN A 158 2.96 36.52 -30.36
CA ASN A 158 3.40 37.20 -29.13
C ASN A 158 2.82 38.62 -29.00
N ASP A 159 2.32 39.19 -30.10
CA ASP A 159 1.94 40.58 -30.30
C ASP A 159 0.43 40.85 -30.21
N ILE A 160 -0.37 39.83 -29.90
CA ILE A 160 -1.81 40.02 -29.67
C ILE A 160 -2.12 40.47 -28.24
N SER A 161 -3.16 41.27 -28.08
CA SER A 161 -3.63 41.76 -26.78
C SER A 161 -4.12 40.61 -25.88
N GLU A 162 -4.00 40.80 -24.56
CA GLU A 162 -4.49 39.82 -23.58
C GLU A 162 -6.00 39.59 -23.69
N ASP A 163 -6.77 40.63 -24.04
CA ASP A 163 -8.22 40.52 -24.25
C ASP A 163 -8.54 39.53 -25.40
N LEU A 164 -7.80 39.63 -26.52
CA LEU A 164 -7.97 38.73 -27.66
C LEU A 164 -7.49 37.31 -27.33
N LYS A 165 -6.41 37.16 -26.54
CA LYS A 165 -5.98 35.83 -26.04
C LYS A 165 -7.07 35.17 -25.19
N GLN A 166 -7.73 35.95 -24.34
CA GLN A 166 -8.78 35.47 -23.46
C GLN A 166 -10.04 35.09 -24.24
N GLU A 167 -10.41 35.88 -25.25
CA GLU A 167 -11.51 35.56 -26.18
C GLU A 167 -11.24 34.26 -26.95
N ILE A 168 -10.04 34.12 -27.53
CA ILE A 168 -9.63 32.89 -28.24
C ILE A 168 -9.68 31.67 -27.31
N ARG A 169 -9.13 31.78 -26.10
CA ARG A 169 -9.20 30.70 -25.09
C ARG A 169 -10.65 30.32 -24.79
N SER A 170 -11.52 31.31 -24.60
CA SER A 170 -12.93 31.06 -24.30
C SER A 170 -13.64 30.33 -25.46
N TYR A 171 -13.38 30.72 -26.70
CA TYR A 171 -13.97 30.10 -27.90
C TYR A 171 -13.56 28.63 -28.05
N PHE A 172 -12.28 28.32 -27.86
CA PHE A 172 -11.77 26.95 -28.01
C PHE A 172 -12.05 26.05 -26.80
N LEU A 173 -12.14 26.60 -25.59
CA LEU A 173 -12.39 25.83 -24.36
C LEU A 173 -13.90 25.64 -24.05
N GLN A 174 -14.79 26.42 -24.67
CA GLN A 174 -16.25 26.25 -24.53
C GLN A 174 -16.84 25.08 -25.33
N SER A 175 -16.04 24.39 -26.15
CA SER A 175 -16.49 23.25 -26.98
C SER A 175 -16.41 21.87 -26.29
N TYR A 176 -16.33 21.82 -24.94
CA TYR A 176 -16.33 20.59 -24.15
C TYR A 176 -17.28 20.67 -22.96
#